data_AF-Q9RGH0-F1
#
_entry.id   AF-Q9RGH0-F1
#
_cell.length_a   1.000
_cell.length_b   1.000
_cell.length_c   1.000
_cell.angle_alpha   90.00
_cell.angle_beta   90.00
_cell.angle_gamma   90.00
#
_symmetry.space_group_name_H-M   'P 1'
#
loop_
_entity.id
_entity.type
_entity.pdbx_description
1 polymer ?
#
loop_
_entity_poly.entity_id
_entity_poly.type
_entity_poly.pdbx_seq_one_letter_code
_entity_poly.pdbx_strand_id
1 'polypeptide(L)'
;MGLAQPVITQQMVIAELTKAGIKRDIAIDLSYRYYKNELTHKDIEYLETTFNLKLEKVEALLQAEIKSLKTELDTKIENVRVELNNKIDNKFNELDNKIDNVENNLNNKIDNKFNELDNKIDNVENNLNNKIDNKFNELDNKIDNVENNLNNKIDNKFNELDNKIDNVENNLNNKIDNKFNELDNKIDNVRTELKSDIKDLDNKFDTKFNELDTKIDVNKMELKSTLRLHNWMFGTIITISIGILLTLIFK
;
A
#
# COMPACT_ATOMS: atom_id res chain seq x y z
N MET A 1 26.12 -78.66 -123.95
CA MET A 1 27.23 -79.24 -123.18
C MET A 1 26.83 -79.18 -121.71
N GLY A 2 26.52 -80.32 -121.08
CA GLY A 2 26.36 -80.35 -119.62
C GLY A 2 27.71 -80.03 -118.99
N LEU A 3 27.77 -79.01 -118.14
CA LEU A 3 28.98 -78.67 -117.39
C LEU A 3 29.35 -79.87 -116.51
N ALA A 4 30.60 -80.31 -116.59
CA ALA A 4 31.12 -81.37 -115.74
C ALA A 4 31.01 -80.92 -114.27
N GLN A 5 30.23 -81.64 -113.46
CA GLN A 5 30.18 -81.38 -112.04
C GLN A 5 31.54 -81.77 -111.42
N PRO A 6 32.13 -80.90 -110.57
CA PRO A 6 33.38 -81.23 -109.90
C PRO A 6 33.17 -82.46 -109.00
N VAL A 7 34.03 -83.47 -109.18
CA VAL A 7 34.06 -84.64 -108.30
C VAL A 7 34.56 -84.15 -106.94
N ILE A 8 33.65 -84.08 -105.97
CA ILE A 8 34.03 -83.89 -104.57
C ILE A 8 34.96 -85.05 -104.22
N THR A 9 36.00 -84.82 -103.39
CA THR A 9 36.85 -85.90 -102.85
C THR A 9 36.72 -86.02 -101.34
N GLN A 10 37.04 -87.19 -100.77
CA GLN A 10 37.00 -87.42 -99.31
C GLN A 10 37.85 -86.37 -98.57
N GLN A 11 39.00 -86.03 -99.15
CA GLN A 11 39.90 -85.03 -98.60
C GLN A 11 39.30 -83.61 -98.59
N MET A 12 38.49 -83.25 -99.60
CA MET A 12 37.75 -81.99 -99.62
C MET A 12 36.68 -81.93 -98.53
N VAL A 13 35.96 -83.03 -98.28
CA VAL A 13 34.94 -83.11 -97.23
C VAL A 13 35.58 -83.07 -95.83
N ILE A 14 36.70 -83.77 -95.62
CA ILE A 14 37.47 -83.68 -94.37
C ILE A 14 37.91 -82.24 -94.11
N ALA A 15 38.41 -81.55 -95.14
CA ALA A 15 38.86 -80.17 -95.03
C ALA A 15 37.71 -79.22 -94.61
N GLU A 16 36.54 -79.34 -95.23
CA GLU A 16 35.38 -78.51 -94.88
C GLU A 16 34.79 -78.85 -93.50
N LEU A 17 34.68 -80.13 -93.11
CA LEU A 17 34.22 -80.53 -91.78
C LEU A 17 35.17 -80.05 -90.68
N THR A 18 36.48 -80.16 -90.91
CA THR A 18 37.49 -79.66 -89.96
C THR A 18 37.45 -78.13 -89.86
N LYS A 19 37.20 -77.44 -90.98
CA LYS A 19 37.02 -75.98 -91.02
C LYS A 19 35.75 -75.53 -90.28
N ALA A 20 34.70 -76.35 -90.28
CA ALA A 20 33.50 -76.16 -89.46
C ALA A 20 33.70 -76.48 -87.96
N GLY A 21 34.93 -76.78 -87.53
CA GLY A 21 35.28 -77.01 -86.13
C GLY A 21 35.07 -78.45 -85.63
N ILE A 22 34.73 -79.39 -86.53
CA ILE A 22 34.62 -80.81 -86.17
C ILE A 22 36.03 -81.38 -85.99
N LYS A 23 36.24 -82.12 -84.89
CA LYS A 23 37.53 -82.78 -84.62
C LYS A 23 37.95 -83.64 -85.79
N ARG A 24 39.24 -83.55 -86.18
CA ARG A 24 39.78 -84.20 -87.38
C ARG A 24 39.46 -85.69 -87.47
N ASP A 25 39.54 -86.42 -86.37
CA ASP A 25 39.24 -87.86 -86.35
C ASP A 25 37.77 -88.17 -86.67
N ILE A 26 36.85 -87.30 -86.20
CA ILE A 26 35.42 -87.37 -86.50
C ILE A 26 35.15 -86.92 -87.94
N ALA A 27 35.87 -85.91 -88.42
CA ALA A 27 35.78 -85.43 -89.80
C ALA A 27 36.24 -86.50 -90.81
N ILE A 28 37.27 -87.29 -90.48
CA ILE A 28 37.73 -88.44 -91.29
C ILE A 28 36.66 -89.53 -91.36
N ASP A 29 36.08 -89.91 -90.22
CA ASP A 29 35.01 -90.93 -90.14
C ASP A 29 33.74 -90.49 -90.88
N LEU A 30 33.25 -89.26 -90.64
CA LEU A 30 32.08 -88.70 -91.33
C LEU A 30 32.30 -88.58 -92.84
N SER A 31 33.51 -88.21 -93.27
CA SER A 31 33.86 -88.14 -94.69
C SER A 31 33.91 -89.52 -95.33
N TYR A 32 34.45 -90.53 -94.65
CA TYR A 32 34.43 -91.91 -95.13
C TYR A 32 32.99 -92.42 -95.32
N ARG A 33 32.10 -92.15 -94.34
CA ARG A 33 30.68 -92.52 -94.40
C ARG A 33 29.90 -91.77 -95.48
N TYR A 34 30.23 -90.50 -95.73
CA TYR A 34 29.68 -89.72 -96.86
C TYR A 34 30.01 -90.34 -98.22
N TYR A 35 31.26 -90.80 -98.43
CA TYR A 35 31.67 -91.45 -99.69
C TYR A 35 31.06 -92.84 -99.91
N LYS A 36 30.72 -93.53 -98.84
CA LYS A 36 30.12 -94.87 -98.88
C LYS A 36 28.59 -94.86 -98.88
N ASN A 37 27.94 -93.68 -98.86
CA ASN A 37 26.50 -93.54 -98.59
C ASN A 37 26.06 -94.24 -97.30
N GLU A 38 26.96 -94.35 -96.32
CA GLU A 38 26.73 -94.96 -95.01
C GLU A 38 26.37 -93.93 -93.94
N LEU A 39 26.34 -92.64 -94.30
CA LEU A 39 25.75 -91.61 -93.45
C LEU A 39 24.23 -91.65 -93.64
N THR A 40 23.52 -92.28 -92.70
CA THR A 40 22.08 -92.50 -92.82
C THR A 40 21.30 -91.32 -92.29
N HIS A 41 20.05 -91.13 -92.74
CA HIS A 41 19.14 -90.12 -92.19
C HIS A 41 19.04 -90.20 -90.65
N LYS A 42 19.16 -91.42 -90.09
CA LYS A 42 19.16 -91.68 -88.65
C LYS A 42 20.37 -91.10 -87.91
N ASP A 43 21.54 -91.06 -88.55
CA ASP A 43 22.75 -90.46 -87.94
C ASP A 43 22.61 -88.94 -87.83
N ILE A 44 22.01 -88.31 -88.85
CA ILE A 44 21.69 -86.87 -88.85
C ILE A 44 20.59 -86.57 -87.83
N GLU A 45 19.52 -87.37 -87.78
CA GLU A 45 18.42 -87.26 -86.83
C GLU A 45 18.90 -87.42 -85.37
N TYR A 46 19.84 -88.34 -85.11
CA TYR A 46 20.46 -88.50 -83.79
C TYR A 46 21.30 -87.28 -83.38
N LEU A 47 22.09 -86.73 -84.31
CA LEU A 47 22.87 -85.52 -84.07
C LEU A 47 21.96 -84.33 -83.79
N GLU A 48 20.93 -84.11 -84.63
CA GLU A 48 19.93 -83.06 -84.46
C GLU A 48 19.23 -83.17 -83.10
N THR A 49 18.74 -84.36 -82.75
CA THR A 49 18.10 -84.62 -81.45
C THR A 49 19.05 -84.31 -80.29
N THR A 50 20.31 -84.74 -80.40
CA THR A 50 21.32 -84.50 -79.35
C THR A 50 21.66 -83.03 -79.21
N PHE A 51 21.77 -82.29 -80.32
CA PHE A 51 22.01 -80.86 -80.31
C PHE A 51 20.83 -80.09 -79.71
N ASN A 52 19.60 -80.41 -80.13
CA ASN A 52 18.39 -79.79 -79.59
C ASN A 52 18.26 -80.02 -78.08
N LEU A 53 18.50 -81.24 -77.59
CA LEU A 53 18.50 -81.54 -76.15
C LEU A 53 19.57 -80.76 -75.38
N LYS A 54 20.76 -80.56 -75.96
CA LYS A 54 21.80 -79.72 -75.35
C LYS A 54 21.41 -78.25 -75.32
N LEU A 55 20.78 -77.77 -76.40
CA LEU A 55 20.31 -76.39 -76.50
C LEU A 55 19.21 -76.10 -75.47
N GLU A 56 18.22 -77.00 -75.33
CA GLU A 56 17.17 -76.91 -74.32
C GLU A 56 17.75 -76.91 -72.89
N LYS A 57 18.76 -77.74 -72.62
CA LYS A 57 19.45 -77.75 -71.32
C LYS A 57 20.16 -76.43 -71.05
N VAL A 58 20.84 -75.86 -72.04
CA VAL A 58 21.52 -74.56 -71.91
C VAL A 58 20.49 -73.45 -71.65
N GLU A 59 19.38 -73.44 -72.39
CA GLU A 59 18.31 -72.47 -72.20
C GLU A 59 17.70 -72.57 -70.79
N ALA A 60 17.39 -73.79 -70.33
CA ALA A 60 16.84 -74.01 -69.00
C ALA A 60 17.81 -73.56 -67.88
N LEU A 61 19.11 -73.82 -68.04
CA LEU A 61 20.13 -73.38 -67.08
C LEU A 61 20.24 -71.85 -67.05
N LEU A 62 20.27 -71.20 -68.22
CA LEU A 62 20.31 -69.73 -68.31
C LEU A 62 19.06 -69.08 -67.70
N GLN A 63 17.87 -69.62 -67.97
CA GLN A 63 16.63 -69.13 -67.37
C GLN A 63 16.64 -69.27 -65.84
N ALA A 64 17.15 -70.40 -65.32
CA ALA A 64 17.27 -70.62 -63.88
C ALA A 64 18.27 -69.64 -63.23
N GLU A 65 19.42 -69.41 -63.87
CA GLU A 65 20.44 -68.46 -63.40
C GLU A 65 19.92 -67.02 -63.42
N ILE A 66 19.26 -66.58 -64.50
CA ILE A 66 18.63 -65.26 -64.58
C ILE A 66 17.58 -65.08 -63.47
N LYS A 67 16.75 -66.10 -63.22
CA LYS A 67 15.75 -66.05 -62.14
C LYS A 67 16.42 -65.95 -60.77
N SER A 68 17.48 -66.71 -60.52
CA SER A 68 18.24 -66.66 -59.27
C SER A 68 18.87 -65.28 -59.06
N LEU A 69 19.52 -64.73 -60.09
CA LEU A 69 20.14 -63.39 -60.04
C LEU A 69 19.10 -62.30 -59.79
N LYS A 70 17.92 -62.40 -60.41
CA LYS A 70 16.81 -61.48 -60.16
C LYS A 70 16.37 -61.51 -58.69
N THR A 71 16.17 -62.69 -58.13
CA THR A 71 15.78 -62.85 -56.72
C THR A 71 16.85 -62.31 -55.77
N GLU A 72 18.14 -62.55 -56.06
CA GLU A 72 19.24 -61.98 -55.27
C GLU A 72 19.26 -60.45 -55.33
N LEU A 73 19.05 -59.88 -56.52
CA LEU A 73 18.99 -58.43 -56.71
C LEU A 73 17.80 -57.81 -55.97
N ASP A 74 16.61 -58.39 -56.09
CA ASP A 74 15.41 -57.93 -55.37
C ASP A 74 15.63 -57.94 -53.84
N THR A 75 16.28 -59.00 -53.33
CA THR A 75 16.64 -59.12 -51.91
C THR A 75 17.63 -58.03 -51.49
N LYS A 76 18.66 -57.76 -52.30
CA LYS A 76 19.63 -56.68 -52.04
C LYS A 76 18.97 -55.30 -52.04
N ILE A 77 18.06 -55.04 -52.97
CA ILE A 77 17.30 -53.79 -53.03
C ILE A 77 16.45 -53.60 -51.78
N GLU A 78 15.73 -54.65 -51.34
CA GLU A 78 14.89 -54.55 -50.14
C GLU A 78 15.74 -54.34 -48.87
N ASN A 79 16.88 -55.03 -48.74
CA ASN A 79 17.80 -54.81 -47.63
C ASN A 79 18.30 -53.35 -47.58
N VAL A 80 18.73 -52.79 -48.72
CA VAL A 80 19.16 -51.39 -48.81
C VAL A 80 18.01 -50.44 -48.44
N ARG A 81 16.78 -50.74 -48.89
CA ARG A 81 15.60 -49.94 -48.56
C ARG A 81 15.32 -49.94 -47.06
N VAL A 82 15.36 -51.10 -46.41
CA VAL A 82 15.17 -51.23 -44.96
C VAL A 82 16.26 -50.49 -44.19
N GLU A 83 17.53 -50.62 -44.59
CA GLU A 83 18.63 -49.89 -43.96
C GLU A 83 18.47 -48.36 -44.09
N LEU A 84 18.05 -47.88 -45.26
CA LEU A 84 17.81 -46.45 -45.48
C LEU A 84 16.65 -45.94 -44.63
N ASN A 85 15.53 -46.68 -44.56
CA ASN A 85 14.40 -46.32 -43.70
C ASN A 85 14.84 -46.24 -42.22
N ASN A 86 15.56 -47.24 -41.72
CA ASN A 86 16.08 -47.22 -40.35
C ASN A 86 17.00 -46.02 -40.07
N LYS A 87 17.85 -45.65 -41.05
CA LYS A 87 18.70 -44.45 -40.92
C LYS A 87 17.88 -43.17 -40.90
N ILE A 88 16.82 -43.09 -41.69
CA ILE A 88 15.89 -41.95 -41.73
C ILE A 88 15.15 -41.83 -40.39
N ASP A 89 14.57 -42.92 -39.89
CA ASP A 89 13.84 -42.95 -38.61
C ASP A 89 14.74 -42.54 -37.44
N ASN A 90 15.98 -43.04 -37.40
CA ASN A 90 16.95 -42.62 -36.40
C ASN A 90 17.27 -41.12 -36.48
N LYS A 91 17.36 -40.56 -37.69
CA LYS A 91 17.60 -39.12 -37.87
C LYS A 91 16.41 -38.26 -37.46
N PHE A 92 15.18 -38.72 -37.68
CA PHE A 92 13.98 -38.06 -37.16
C PHE A 92 13.96 -38.09 -35.63
N ASN A 93 14.20 -39.24 -35.00
CA ASN A 93 14.28 -39.34 -33.55
C ASN A 93 15.38 -38.43 -32.94
N GLU A 94 16.55 -38.36 -33.57
CA GLU A 94 17.60 -37.40 -33.14
C GLU A 94 17.13 -35.94 -33.26
N LEU A 95 16.34 -35.61 -34.28
CA LEU A 95 15.83 -34.26 -34.50
C LEU A 95 14.75 -33.91 -33.48
N ASP A 96 13.81 -34.81 -33.21
CA ASP A 96 12.75 -34.64 -32.21
C ASP A 96 13.35 -34.38 -30.82
N ASN A 97 14.33 -35.20 -30.41
CA ASN A 97 15.04 -34.98 -29.14
C ASN A 97 15.75 -33.62 -29.07
N LYS A 98 16.29 -33.12 -30.20
CA LYS A 98 16.89 -31.78 -30.26
C LYS A 98 15.84 -30.69 -30.12
N ILE A 99 14.67 -30.86 -30.75
CA ILE A 99 13.55 -29.93 -30.66
C ILE A 99 13.06 -29.87 -29.20
N ASP A 100 12.82 -31.01 -28.56
CA ASP A 100 12.38 -31.09 -27.16
C ASP A 100 13.37 -30.40 -26.22
N ASN A 101 14.67 -30.61 -26.43
CA ASN A 101 15.69 -29.94 -25.63
C ASN A 101 15.70 -28.41 -25.85
N VAL A 102 15.49 -27.94 -27.09
CA VAL A 102 15.40 -26.50 -27.36
C VAL A 102 14.15 -25.91 -26.71
N GLU A 103 13.00 -26.59 -26.80
CA GLU A 103 11.75 -26.15 -26.20
C GLU A 103 11.86 -26.05 -24.67
N ASN A 104 12.38 -27.09 -24.01
CA ASN A 104 12.62 -27.08 -22.57
C ASN A 104 13.57 -25.94 -22.13
N ASN A 105 14.63 -25.70 -22.90
CA ASN A 105 15.55 -24.59 -22.62
C ASN A 105 14.89 -23.22 -22.80
N LEU A 106 14.00 -23.06 -23.78
CA LEU A 106 13.24 -21.83 -23.97
C LEU A 106 12.23 -21.61 -22.83
N ASN A 107 11.48 -22.65 -22.44
CA ASN A 107 10.54 -22.59 -21.31
C ASN A 107 11.26 -22.18 -20.01
N ASN A 108 12.39 -22.81 -19.69
CA ASN A 108 13.20 -22.43 -18.52
C ASN A 108 13.69 -20.97 -18.57
N LYS A 109 14.05 -20.46 -19.75
CA LYS A 109 14.44 -19.04 -19.91
C LYS A 109 13.25 -18.10 -19.71
N ILE A 110 12.07 -18.49 -20.19
CA ILE A 110 10.83 -17.73 -20.02
C ILE A 110 10.45 -17.67 -18.53
N ASP A 111 10.45 -18.82 -17.83
CA ASP A 111 10.14 -18.90 -16.41
C ASP A 111 11.09 -18.04 -15.56
N ASN A 112 12.39 -18.10 -15.85
CA ASN A 112 13.37 -17.24 -15.19
C ASN A 112 13.09 -15.75 -15.43
N LYS A 113 12.64 -15.37 -16.64
CA LYS A 113 12.28 -13.97 -16.93
C LYS A 113 11.01 -13.54 -16.22
N PHE A 114 10.01 -14.41 -16.07
CA PHE A 114 8.84 -14.14 -15.24
C PHE A 114 9.23 -13.94 -13.77
N ASN A 115 10.04 -14.84 -13.20
CA ASN A 115 10.52 -14.68 -11.83
C ASN A 115 11.33 -13.39 -11.62
N GLU A 116 12.17 -12.98 -12.58
CA GLU A 116 12.86 -11.69 -12.53
C GLU A 116 11.89 -10.49 -12.56
N LEU A 117 10.79 -10.59 -13.32
CA LEU A 117 9.76 -9.55 -13.39
C LEU A 117 8.96 -9.47 -12.09
N ASP A 118 8.55 -10.60 -11.53
CA ASP A 118 7.82 -10.65 -10.25
C ASP A 118 8.63 -10.00 -9.12
N ASN A 119 9.92 -10.35 -9.00
CA ASN A 119 10.82 -9.72 -8.03
C ASN A 119 10.95 -8.19 -8.23
N LYS A 120 10.92 -7.71 -9.49
CA LYS A 120 10.93 -6.27 -9.77
C LYS A 120 9.63 -5.60 -9.36
N ILE A 121 8.49 -6.25 -9.59
CA ILE A 121 7.17 -5.78 -9.18
C ILE A 121 7.13 -5.67 -7.64
N ASP A 122 7.52 -6.71 -6.92
CA ASP A 122 7.58 -6.71 -5.44
C ASP A 122 8.46 -5.58 -4.90
N ASN A 123 9.61 -5.34 -5.51
CA ASN A 123 10.48 -4.24 -5.10
C ASN A 123 9.85 -2.86 -5.37
N VAL A 124 9.13 -2.69 -6.49
CA VAL A 124 8.41 -1.44 -6.77
C VAL A 124 7.29 -1.23 -5.76
N GLU A 125 6.51 -2.28 -5.45
CA GLU A 125 5.43 -2.23 -4.47
C GLU A 125 5.95 -1.84 -3.08
N ASN A 126 6.99 -2.51 -2.60
CA ASN A 126 7.63 -2.18 -1.32
C ASN A 126 8.14 -0.73 -1.26
N ASN A 127 8.73 -0.23 -2.36
CA ASN A 127 9.19 1.16 -2.43
C ASN A 127 8.03 2.17 -2.43
N LEU A 128 6.89 1.83 -3.04
CA LEU A 128 5.69 2.66 -3.00
C LEU A 128 5.07 2.69 -1.61
N ASN A 129 4.95 1.53 -0.95
CA ASN A 129 4.43 1.43 0.42
C ASN A 129 5.29 2.26 1.39
N ASN A 130 6.62 2.14 1.33
CA ASN A 130 7.53 2.97 2.14
C ASN A 130 7.36 4.47 1.89
N LYS A 131 7.10 4.89 0.63
CA LYS A 131 6.83 6.31 0.33
C LYS A 131 5.50 6.78 0.89
N ILE A 132 4.48 5.92 0.86
CA ILE A 132 3.16 6.20 1.43
C ILE A 132 3.26 6.36 2.95
N ASP A 133 3.92 5.41 3.64
CA ASP A 133 4.11 5.46 5.09
C ASP A 133 4.86 6.73 5.54
N ASN A 134 5.92 7.10 4.82
CA ASN A 134 6.63 8.35 5.07
C ASN A 134 5.73 9.58 4.91
N LYS A 135 4.82 9.58 3.93
CA LYS A 135 3.87 10.69 3.74
C LYS A 135 2.80 10.75 4.82
N PHE A 136 2.34 9.62 5.33
CA PHE A 136 1.46 9.59 6.51
C PHE A 136 2.18 10.15 7.74
N ASN A 137 3.41 9.71 8.02
CA ASN A 137 4.21 10.24 9.13
C ASN A 137 4.45 11.76 9.01
N GLU A 138 4.72 12.27 7.80
CA GLU A 138 4.83 13.71 7.57
C GLU A 138 3.52 14.47 7.85
N LEU A 139 2.37 13.87 7.53
CA LEU A 139 1.05 14.46 7.79
C LEU A 139 0.72 14.45 9.28
N ASP A 140 0.97 13.35 9.98
CA ASP A 140 0.74 13.25 11.43
C ASP A 140 1.56 14.32 12.18
N ASN A 141 2.84 14.47 11.86
CA ASN A 141 3.68 15.52 12.44
C ASN A 141 3.14 16.95 12.16
N LYS A 142 2.54 17.18 10.99
CA LYS A 142 1.91 18.47 10.67
C LYS A 142 0.64 18.69 11.49
N ILE A 143 -0.16 17.66 11.69
CA ILE A 143 -1.36 17.70 12.53
C ILE A 143 -0.97 18.02 13.97
N ASP A 144 0.01 17.30 14.53
CA ASP A 144 0.51 17.56 15.90
C ASP A 144 1.00 18.99 16.08
N ASN A 145 1.73 19.52 15.09
CA ASN A 145 2.19 20.90 15.14
C ASN A 145 1.02 21.91 15.07
N VAL A 146 -0.01 21.65 14.27
CA VAL A 146 -1.22 22.50 14.23
C VAL A 146 -1.96 22.45 15.57
N GLU A 147 -2.12 21.27 16.15
CA GLU A 147 -2.78 21.08 17.44
C GLU A 147 -2.04 21.83 18.56
N ASN A 148 -0.72 21.67 18.66
CA ASN A 148 0.10 22.40 19.62
C ASN A 148 0.01 23.92 19.45
N ASN A 149 -0.01 24.42 18.21
CA ASN A 149 -0.18 25.84 17.94
C ASN A 149 -1.57 26.36 18.32
N LEU A 150 -2.62 25.56 18.15
CA LEU A 150 -3.97 25.90 18.58
C LEU A 150 -4.08 25.92 20.11
N ASN A 151 -3.54 24.91 20.79
CA ASN A 151 -3.51 24.85 22.25
C ASN A 151 -2.79 26.08 22.84
N ASN A 152 -1.61 26.43 22.33
CA ASN A 152 -0.88 27.64 22.74
C ASN A 152 -1.69 28.94 22.52
N LYS A 153 -2.46 29.03 21.42
CA LYS A 153 -3.34 30.19 21.18
C LYS A 153 -4.50 30.25 22.17
N ILE A 154 -5.08 29.11 22.51
CA ILE A 154 -6.15 28.99 23.51
C ILE A 154 -5.63 29.41 24.88
N ASP A 155 -4.48 28.88 25.32
CA ASP A 155 -3.87 29.22 26.60
C ASP A 155 -3.57 30.72 26.72
N ASN A 156 -3.03 31.32 25.66
CA ASN A 156 -2.81 32.77 25.62
C ASN A 156 -4.12 33.56 25.75
N LYS A 157 -5.22 33.09 25.14
CA LYS A 157 -6.53 33.75 25.27
C LYS A 157 -7.14 33.60 26.65
N PHE A 158 -6.94 32.46 27.32
CA PHE A 158 -7.31 32.30 28.73
C PHE A 158 -6.53 33.28 29.61
N ASN A 159 -5.21 33.34 29.46
CA ASN A 159 -4.38 34.30 30.21
C ASN A 159 -4.79 35.76 29.98
N GLU A 160 -5.13 36.14 28.73
CA GLU A 160 -5.67 37.47 28.44
C GLU A 160 -7.01 37.75 29.14
N LEU A 161 -7.88 36.74 29.24
CA LEU A 161 -9.18 36.85 29.93
C LEU A 161 -9.00 36.96 31.44
N ASP A 162 -8.13 36.14 32.03
CA ASP A 162 -7.83 36.19 33.47
C ASP A 162 -7.31 37.57 33.87
N ASN A 163 -6.35 38.12 33.12
CA ASN A 163 -5.85 39.48 33.35
C ASN A 163 -6.95 40.56 33.24
N LYS A 164 -7.93 40.38 32.35
CA LYS A 164 -9.08 41.30 32.24
C LYS A 164 -10.01 41.17 33.46
N ILE A 165 -10.23 39.95 33.93
CA ILE A 165 -11.03 39.69 35.14
C ILE A 165 -10.35 40.35 36.35
N ASP A 166 -9.06 40.12 36.56
CA ASP A 166 -8.27 40.72 37.64
C ASP A 166 -8.35 42.25 37.61
N ASN A 167 -8.24 42.86 36.42
CA ASN A 167 -8.37 44.30 36.28
C ASN A 167 -9.79 44.81 36.60
N VAL A 168 -10.83 44.09 36.22
CA VAL A 168 -12.22 44.43 36.59
C VAL A 168 -12.42 44.32 38.09
N GLU A 169 -11.92 43.26 38.71
CA GLU A 169 -11.99 43.04 40.16
C GLU A 169 -11.30 44.17 40.93
N ASN A 170 -10.06 44.50 40.56
CA ASN A 170 -9.33 45.61 41.16
C ASN A 170 -10.05 46.96 41.01
N ASN A 171 -10.64 47.23 39.85
CA ASN A 171 -11.42 48.45 39.62
C ASN A 171 -12.70 48.50 40.47
N LEU A 172 -13.37 47.36 40.67
CA LEU A 172 -14.54 47.26 41.54
C LEU A 172 -14.15 47.45 43.01
N ASN A 173 -13.09 46.81 43.47
CA ASN A 173 -12.57 46.98 44.84
C ASN A 173 -12.23 48.45 45.12
N ASN A 174 -11.49 49.12 44.21
CA ASN A 174 -11.20 50.54 44.33
C ASN A 174 -12.46 51.43 44.38
N LYS A 175 -13.52 51.10 43.63
CA LYS A 175 -14.79 51.84 43.69
C LYS A 175 -15.51 51.62 45.02
N ILE A 176 -15.47 50.40 45.55
CA ILE A 176 -16.04 50.05 46.84
C ILE A 176 -15.31 50.81 47.95
N ASP A 177 -13.98 50.79 47.97
CA ASP A 177 -13.17 51.49 48.96
C ASP A 177 -13.43 53.00 48.95
N ASN A 178 -13.52 53.61 47.77
CA ASN A 178 -13.88 55.02 47.63
C ASN A 178 -15.27 55.33 48.19
N LYS A 179 -16.26 54.44 47.98
CA LYS A 179 -17.61 54.61 48.53
C LYS A 179 -17.65 54.44 50.04
N PHE A 180 -16.86 53.54 50.61
CA PHE A 180 -16.67 53.44 52.06
C PHE A 180 -16.05 54.71 52.63
N ASN A 181 -14.98 55.23 52.03
CA ASN A 181 -14.37 56.49 52.46
C ASN A 181 -15.33 57.69 52.38
N GLU A 182 -16.15 57.79 51.33
CA GLU A 182 -17.20 58.81 51.23
C GLU A 182 -18.24 58.67 52.36
N LEU A 183 -18.60 57.44 52.72
CA LEU A 183 -19.56 57.17 53.79
C LEU A 183 -18.98 57.51 55.17
N ASP A 184 -17.73 57.13 55.43
CA ASP A 184 -17.02 57.44 56.68
C ASP A 184 -16.92 58.96 56.87
N ASN A 185 -16.57 59.72 55.82
CA ASN A 185 -16.55 61.19 55.87
C ASN A 185 -17.94 61.78 56.17
N LYS A 186 -19.02 61.22 55.60
CA LYS A 186 -20.39 61.65 55.93
C LYS A 186 -20.75 61.37 57.38
N ILE A 187 -20.36 60.20 57.90
CA ILE A 187 -20.58 59.83 59.30
C ILE A 187 -19.83 60.79 60.23
N ASP A 188 -18.58 61.11 59.93
CA ASP A 188 -17.78 62.05 60.73
C ASP A 188 -18.36 63.48 60.73
N ASN A 189 -18.87 63.94 59.59
CA ASN A 189 -19.56 65.23 59.49
C ASN A 189 -20.81 65.25 60.36
N VAL A 190 -21.69 64.25 60.24
CA VAL A 190 -22.90 64.13 61.08
C VAL A 190 -22.53 64.06 62.56
N ARG A 191 -21.48 63.32 62.93
CA ARG A 191 -21.00 63.24 64.31
C ARG A 191 -20.52 64.61 64.84
N THR A 192 -19.88 65.41 63.99
CA THR A 192 -19.40 66.75 64.32
C THR A 192 -20.56 67.74 64.48
N GLU A 193 -21.54 67.71 63.57
CA GLU A 193 -22.77 68.51 63.66
C GLU A 193 -23.53 68.19 64.95
N LEU A 194 -23.78 66.91 65.24
CA LEU A 194 -24.44 66.49 66.47
C LEU A 194 -23.69 66.93 67.73
N LYS A 195 -22.35 66.90 67.72
CA LYS A 195 -21.53 67.39 68.83
C LYS A 195 -21.68 68.91 69.03
N SER A 196 -21.83 69.67 67.95
CA SER A 196 -22.12 71.11 68.00
C SER A 196 -23.52 71.36 68.56
N ASP A 197 -24.53 70.67 68.04
CA ASP A 197 -25.92 70.79 68.50
C ASP A 197 -26.06 70.48 69.99
N ILE A 198 -25.37 69.44 70.48
CA ILE A 198 -25.33 69.10 71.91
C ILE A 198 -24.70 70.24 72.72
N LYS A 199 -23.59 70.83 72.24
CA LYS A 199 -22.93 71.95 72.93
C LYS A 199 -23.80 73.20 72.98
N ASP A 200 -24.50 73.52 71.89
CA ASP A 200 -25.41 74.65 71.84
C ASP A 200 -26.61 74.45 72.77
N LEU A 201 -27.12 73.22 72.85
CA LEU A 201 -28.15 72.84 73.81
C LEU A 201 -27.66 72.99 75.26
N ASP A 202 -26.43 72.56 75.56
CA ASP A 202 -25.79 72.69 76.89
C ASP A 202 -25.67 74.17 77.30
N ASN A 203 -25.14 75.02 76.42
CA ASN A 203 -25.06 76.48 76.65
C ASN A 203 -26.44 77.11 76.90
N LYS A 204 -27.48 76.65 76.18
CA LYS A 204 -28.85 77.13 76.36
C LYS A 204 -29.42 76.69 77.71
N PHE A 205 -29.12 75.47 78.15
CA PHE A 205 -29.46 74.99 79.50
C PHE A 205 -28.77 75.83 80.57
N ASP A 206 -27.46 76.08 80.47
CA ASP A 206 -26.72 76.94 81.39
C ASP A 206 -27.32 78.33 81.48
N THR A 207 -27.65 78.93 80.33
CA THR A 207 -28.29 80.25 80.28
C THR A 207 -29.64 80.24 80.99
N LYS A 208 -30.49 79.24 80.72
CA LYS A 208 -31.80 79.11 81.38
C LYS A 208 -31.69 78.82 82.87
N PHE A 209 -30.67 78.09 83.29
CA PHE A 209 -30.37 77.83 84.70
C PHE A 209 -29.98 79.13 85.41
N ASN A 210 -29.08 79.92 84.82
CA ASN A 210 -28.70 81.24 85.35
C ASN A 210 -29.90 82.22 85.40
N GLU A 211 -30.76 82.22 84.37
CA GLU A 211 -32.03 83.00 84.40
C GLU A 211 -32.95 82.56 85.54
N LEU A 212 -33.00 81.25 85.85
CA LEU A 212 -33.79 80.72 86.94
C LEU A 212 -33.20 81.10 88.31
N ASP A 213 -31.90 80.97 88.49
CA ASP A 213 -31.17 81.36 89.70
C ASP A 213 -31.39 82.85 90.01
N THR A 214 -31.24 83.72 89.00
CA THR A 214 -31.48 85.16 89.16
C THR A 214 -32.93 85.47 89.54
N LYS A 215 -33.93 84.80 88.95
CA LYS A 215 -35.34 84.94 89.35
C LYS A 215 -35.58 84.48 90.79
N ILE A 216 -34.96 83.38 91.21
CA ILE A 216 -35.04 82.88 92.59
C ILE A 216 -34.46 83.90 93.56
N ASP A 217 -33.30 84.49 93.24
CA ASP A 217 -32.67 85.53 94.06
C ASP A 217 -33.54 86.79 94.17
N VAL A 218 -34.10 87.27 93.06
CA VAL A 218 -35.04 88.40 93.06
C VAL A 218 -36.27 88.10 93.94
N ASN A 219 -36.91 86.95 93.74
CA ASN A 219 -38.06 86.53 94.53
C ASN A 219 -37.72 86.43 96.03
N LYS A 220 -36.52 85.93 96.37
CA LYS A 220 -36.02 85.86 97.75
C LYS A 220 -35.79 87.26 98.34
N MET A 221 -35.28 88.21 97.56
CA MET A 221 -35.13 89.61 97.97
C MET A 221 -36.49 90.28 98.21
N GLU A 222 -37.47 90.09 97.31
CA GLU A 222 -38.84 90.59 97.45
C GLU A 222 -39.55 90.00 98.67
N LEU A 223 -39.42 88.70 98.91
CA LEU A 223 -39.96 88.06 100.12
C LEU A 223 -39.32 88.65 101.39
N LYS A 224 -38.00 88.87 101.38
CA LYS A 224 -37.29 89.46 102.52
C LYS A 224 -37.68 90.92 102.76
N SER A 225 -37.88 91.71 101.71
CA SER A 225 -38.30 93.11 101.82
C SER A 225 -39.75 93.23 102.30
N THR A 226 -40.66 92.40 101.79
CA THR A 226 -42.06 92.32 102.25
C THR A 226 -42.14 91.86 103.70
N LEU A 227 -41.38 90.84 104.12
CA LEU A 227 -41.29 90.44 105.53
C LEU A 227 -40.76 91.56 106.42
N ARG A 228 -39.74 92.32 105.97
CA ARG A 228 -39.25 93.51 106.70
C ARG A 228 -40.32 94.58 106.83
N LEU A 229 -41.08 94.86 105.77
CA LEU A 229 -42.21 95.79 105.77
C LEU A 229 -43.31 95.33 106.73
N HIS A 230 -43.71 94.06 106.68
CA HIS A 230 -44.68 93.49 107.61
C HIS A 230 -44.18 93.56 109.05
N ASN A 231 -42.92 93.18 109.32
CA ASN A 231 -42.32 93.32 110.64
C ASN A 231 -42.29 94.77 111.11
N TRP A 232 -42.01 95.72 110.21
CA TRP A 232 -42.08 97.15 110.51
C TRP A 232 -43.51 97.60 110.82
N MET A 233 -44.50 97.22 110.01
CA MET A 233 -45.92 97.50 110.23
C MET A 233 -46.45 96.88 111.53
N PHE A 234 -46.10 95.63 111.82
CA PHE A 234 -46.45 95.00 113.10
C PHE A 234 -45.79 95.75 114.26
N GLY A 235 -44.53 96.18 114.12
CA GLY A 235 -43.86 97.04 115.09
C GLY A 235 -44.57 98.38 115.32
N THR A 236 -45.02 99.05 114.27
CA THR A 236 -45.79 100.31 114.38
C THR A 236 -47.18 100.09 114.98
N ILE A 237 -47.88 99.02 114.59
CA ILE A 237 -49.18 98.65 115.17
C ILE A 237 -49.04 98.33 116.66
N ILE A 238 -48.01 97.56 117.04
CA ILE A 238 -47.72 97.24 118.45
C ILE A 238 -47.41 98.52 119.24
N THR A 239 -46.58 99.42 118.72
CA THR A 239 -46.25 100.69 119.40
C THR A 239 -47.45 101.63 119.52
N ILE A 240 -48.28 101.77 118.48
CA ILE A 240 -49.54 102.53 118.54
C ILE A 240 -50.50 101.91 119.56
N SER A 241 -50.65 100.58 119.55
CA SER A 241 -51.55 99.86 120.47
C SER A 241 -51.12 100.02 121.93
N ILE A 242 -49.81 99.92 122.22
CA ILE A 242 -49.25 100.19 123.55
C ILE A 242 -49.43 101.67 123.92
N GLY A 243 -49.19 102.60 122.99
CA GLY A 243 -49.39 104.04 123.20
C GLY A 243 -50.84 104.38 123.56
N ILE A 244 -51.82 103.85 122.82
CA ILE A 244 -53.25 104.02 123.11
C ILE A 244 -53.60 103.42 124.48
N LEU A 245 -53.09 102.22 124.79
CA LEU A 245 -53.32 101.57 126.08
C LEU A 245 -52.76 102.41 127.24
N LEU A 246 -51.56 102.95 127.11
CA LEU A 246 -50.97 103.88 128.09
C LEU A 246 -51.82 105.15 128.21
N THR A 247 -52.26 105.74 127.09
CA THR A 247 -53.11 106.94 127.11
C THR A 247 -54.48 106.69 127.76
N LEU A 248 -55.04 105.48 127.61
CA LEU A 248 -56.30 105.05 128.25
C LEU A 248 -56.13 104.68 129.72
N ILE A 249 -54.96 104.20 130.14
CA ILE A 249 -54.67 103.86 131.55
C ILE A 249 -54.35 105.11 132.38
N PHE A 250 -53.77 106.14 131.78
CA PHE A 250 -53.34 107.37 132.47
C PHE A 250 -54.29 108.57 132.29
N LYS A 251 -55.56 108.31 131.97
CA LYS A 251 -56.63 109.31 131.87
C LYS A 251 -57.87 108.83 132.60
#